data_AF-A0A974TMD1-F1
#
_entry.id   AF-A0A974TMD1-F1
#
_cell.length_a   1.000
_cell.length_b   1.000
_cell.length_c   1.000
_cell.angle_alpha   90.00
_cell.angle_beta   90.00
_cell.angle_gamma   90.00
#
_symmetry.space_group_name_H-M   'P 1'
#
loop_
_entity.id
_entity.type
_entity.pdbx_description
1 polymer ?
#
loop_
_entity_poly.entity_id
_entity_poly.type
_entity_poly.pdbx_seq_one_letter_code
_entity_poly.pdbx_strand_id
1 'polypeptide(L)'
;MAATRTIHWRTEWSNGSPTHLVTFSDASAEQRREIELAAEHEGIVIDGNRWATTANTKLMEFFQVARARGFHFEFDREEGGPLNLQRLKLDPDTRAKLESLPEFTLFELAGSCPVQAQGIIDGEFWYFRARGAEWRLEIGGNESGTRAPGWWHGEEWPTDDGFGAGYMTDEEAIGCVLKAVELYRTEDRGRFEKGHPDYERTMIDGWSYGSLSLRRVVKRLGLSGPQVFERAKALGIEVPYTAELEVAALDKPLPISRAFDRASGEWIEMQEEED
;
A
#
# COMPACT_ATOMS: atom_id res chain seq x y z
N MET A 1 -39.79 -19.93 12.19
CA MET A 1 -38.35 -20.28 12.17
C MET A 1 -37.79 -19.95 13.55
N ALA A 2 -37.03 -20.85 14.16
CA ALA A 2 -36.37 -20.52 15.44
C ALA A 2 -35.35 -19.40 15.18
N ALA A 3 -35.28 -18.41 16.08
CA ALA A 3 -34.33 -17.33 15.93
C ALA A 3 -32.90 -17.86 16.05
N THR A 4 -32.03 -17.45 15.12
CA THR A 4 -30.63 -17.91 15.06
C THR A 4 -29.82 -17.13 16.09
N ARG A 5 -29.08 -17.84 16.95
CA ARG A 5 -28.16 -17.20 17.89
C ARG A 5 -27.04 -16.54 17.11
N THR A 6 -26.86 -15.23 17.29
CA THR A 6 -25.90 -14.46 16.51
C THR A 6 -24.97 -13.66 17.43
N ILE A 7 -23.69 -13.67 17.10
CA ILE A 7 -22.65 -12.79 17.61
C ILE A 7 -22.42 -11.70 16.56
N HIS A 8 -22.74 -10.46 16.92
CA HIS A 8 -22.42 -9.29 16.11
C HIS A 8 -21.01 -8.85 16.46
N TRP A 9 -20.14 -8.76 15.47
CA TRP A 9 -18.71 -8.54 15.64
C TRP A 9 -18.26 -7.34 14.80
N ARG A 10 -17.89 -6.26 15.47
CA ARG A 10 -17.35 -5.04 14.83
C ARG A 10 -15.94 -4.79 15.31
N THR A 11 -15.00 -4.51 14.42
CA THR A 11 -13.61 -4.18 14.81
C THR A 11 -13.41 -2.67 14.83
N GLU A 12 -12.94 -2.16 15.96
CA GLU A 12 -12.40 -0.81 16.11
C GLU A 12 -10.88 -0.91 16.21
N TRP A 13 -10.18 -0.11 15.43
CA TRP A 13 -8.72 -0.05 15.47
C TRP A 13 -8.27 1.16 16.28
N SER A 14 -7.19 0.99 17.04
CA SER A 14 -6.48 2.07 17.73
C SER A 14 -5.00 1.80 17.62
N ASN A 15 -4.30 2.59 16.80
CA ASN A 15 -2.86 2.47 16.56
C ASN A 15 -2.35 1.03 16.33
N GLY A 16 -2.97 0.32 15.39
CA GLY A 16 -2.65 -1.06 15.01
C GLY A 16 -3.15 -2.12 15.98
N SER A 17 -3.78 -1.73 17.08
CA SER A 17 -4.39 -2.66 18.04
C SER A 17 -5.89 -2.78 17.78
N PRO A 18 -6.42 -3.99 17.48
CA PRO A 18 -7.85 -4.18 17.30
C PRO A 18 -8.55 -4.37 18.64
N THR A 19 -9.71 -3.73 18.78
CA THR A 19 -10.72 -4.02 19.80
C THR A 19 -12.01 -4.40 19.11
N HIS A 20 -12.62 -5.49 19.51
CA HIS A 20 -13.87 -5.98 18.92
C HIS A 20 -15.05 -5.58 19.80
N LEU A 21 -16.03 -4.91 19.21
CA LEU A 21 -17.32 -4.68 19.83
C LEU A 21 -18.22 -5.86 19.55
N VAL A 22 -18.57 -6.58 20.61
CA VAL A 22 -19.28 -7.84 20.56
C VAL A 22 -20.63 -7.71 21.23
N THR A 23 -21.70 -7.98 20.48
CA THR A 23 -23.06 -8.05 21.03
C THR A 23 -23.75 -9.34 20.61
N PHE A 24 -24.79 -9.75 21.33
CA PHE A 24 -25.46 -11.03 21.15
C PHE A 24 -26.95 -10.85 20.87
N SER A 25 -27.45 -11.60 19.89
CA SER A 25 -28.89 -11.73 19.60
C SER A 25 -29.36 -13.17 19.82
N ASP A 26 -30.58 -13.31 20.33
CA ASP A 26 -31.26 -14.60 20.54
C ASP A 26 -30.50 -15.60 21.45
N ALA A 27 -29.61 -15.10 22.31
CA ALA A 27 -28.83 -15.89 23.27
C ALA A 27 -29.21 -15.58 24.72
N SER A 28 -29.38 -16.62 25.54
CA SER A 28 -29.62 -16.51 26.99
C SER A 28 -28.38 -16.01 27.74
N ALA A 29 -28.54 -15.61 29.00
CA ALA A 29 -27.42 -15.19 29.84
C ALA A 29 -26.39 -16.33 30.05
N GLU A 30 -26.83 -17.57 30.24
CA GLU A 30 -25.92 -18.72 30.36
C GLU A 30 -25.14 -18.94 29.07
N GLN A 31 -25.82 -18.90 27.91
CA GLN A 31 -25.19 -19.09 26.61
C GLN A 31 -24.14 -18.00 26.30
N ARG A 32 -24.45 -16.75 26.65
CA ARG A 32 -23.47 -15.64 26.54
C ARG A 32 -22.26 -15.91 27.42
N ARG A 33 -22.48 -16.29 28.68
CA ARG A 33 -21.38 -16.57 29.61
C ARG A 33 -20.49 -17.73 29.16
N GLU A 34 -21.07 -18.78 28.57
CA GLU A 34 -20.30 -19.89 27.98
C GLU A 34 -19.39 -19.41 26.84
N ILE A 35 -19.85 -18.48 26.01
CA ILE A 35 -19.06 -17.91 24.92
C ILE A 35 -17.98 -16.98 25.44
N GLU A 36 -18.30 -16.12 26.41
CA GLU A 36 -17.30 -15.28 27.09
C GLU A 36 -16.18 -16.11 27.72
N LEU A 37 -16.53 -17.19 28.44
CA LEU A 37 -15.53 -18.10 29.03
C LEU A 37 -14.64 -18.77 27.98
N ALA A 38 -15.19 -19.10 26.80
CA ALA A 38 -14.37 -19.62 25.71
C ALA A 38 -13.47 -18.55 25.10
N ALA A 39 -13.96 -17.32 24.94
CA ALA A 39 -13.15 -16.21 24.49
C ALA A 39 -11.97 -15.93 25.46
N GLU A 40 -12.25 -15.88 26.76
CA GLU A 40 -11.23 -15.75 27.81
C GLU A 40 -10.21 -16.90 27.76
N HIS A 41 -10.67 -18.15 27.57
CA HIS A 41 -9.81 -19.32 27.42
C HIS A 41 -8.88 -19.21 26.20
N GLU A 42 -9.37 -18.67 25.09
CA GLU A 42 -8.57 -18.41 23.88
C GLU A 42 -7.78 -17.10 23.95
N GLY A 43 -7.68 -16.47 25.13
CA GLY A 43 -6.82 -15.31 25.39
C GLY A 43 -7.41 -13.97 24.94
N ILE A 44 -8.73 -13.86 24.76
CA ILE A 44 -9.43 -12.60 24.54
C ILE A 44 -9.69 -11.93 25.90
N VAL A 45 -9.36 -10.65 26.02
CA VAL A 45 -9.66 -9.86 27.22
C VAL A 45 -11.02 -9.19 27.05
N ILE A 46 -11.96 -9.47 27.95
CA ILE A 46 -13.34 -8.97 27.87
C ILE A 46 -13.58 -7.86 28.89
N ASP A 47 -14.05 -6.71 28.41
CA ASP A 47 -14.57 -5.60 29.21
C ASP A 47 -15.96 -5.18 28.68
N GLY A 48 -17.00 -5.79 29.25
CA GLY A 48 -18.37 -5.63 28.75
C GLY A 48 -18.52 -6.10 27.30
N ASN A 49 -18.87 -5.19 26.41
CA ASN A 49 -18.95 -5.48 24.97
C ASN A 49 -17.63 -5.23 24.22
N ARG A 50 -16.56 -4.77 24.89
CA ARG A 50 -15.25 -4.50 24.28
C ARG A 50 -14.30 -5.68 24.52
N TRP A 51 -13.91 -6.34 23.44
CA TRP A 51 -13.14 -7.58 23.45
C TRP A 51 -11.80 -7.35 22.77
N ALA A 52 -10.71 -7.32 23.53
CA ALA A 52 -9.37 -7.02 23.03
C ALA A 52 -8.55 -8.30 22.79
N THR A 53 -7.84 -8.34 21.66
CA THR A 53 -6.89 -9.42 21.37
C THR A 53 -5.50 -9.09 21.90
N THR A 54 -4.75 -10.13 22.24
CA THR A 54 -3.36 -10.08 22.67
C THR A 54 -2.49 -10.92 21.72
N ALA A 55 -1.17 -10.88 21.90
CA ALA A 55 -0.24 -11.70 21.12
C ALA A 55 -0.49 -13.22 21.24
N ASN A 56 -1.18 -13.66 22.30
CA ASN A 56 -1.49 -15.06 22.54
C ASN A 56 -2.92 -15.44 22.12
N THR A 57 -3.70 -14.50 21.60
CA THR A 57 -5.11 -14.76 21.28
C THR A 57 -5.24 -15.71 20.10
N LYS A 58 -6.09 -16.73 20.28
CA LYS A 58 -6.41 -17.75 19.29
C LYS A 58 -7.80 -17.50 18.70
N LEU A 59 -7.91 -16.46 17.87
CA LEU A 59 -9.20 -16.00 17.31
C LEU A 59 -9.91 -17.09 16.49
N MET A 60 -9.16 -17.87 15.71
CA MET A 60 -9.74 -18.90 14.86
C MET A 60 -10.34 -20.04 15.67
N GLU A 61 -9.67 -20.44 16.74
CA GLU A 61 -10.09 -21.43 17.70
C GLU A 61 -11.35 -20.96 18.44
N PHE A 62 -11.37 -19.70 18.86
CA PHE A 62 -12.56 -19.08 19.44
C PHE A 62 -13.75 -19.13 18.48
N PHE A 63 -13.57 -18.73 17.21
CA PHE A 63 -14.65 -18.76 16.21
C PHE A 63 -15.16 -20.19 15.97
N GLN A 64 -14.28 -21.19 15.96
CA GLN A 64 -14.67 -22.60 15.84
C GLN A 64 -15.50 -23.05 17.05
N VAL A 65 -15.07 -22.72 18.27
CA VAL A 65 -15.80 -23.05 19.50
C VAL A 65 -17.18 -22.40 19.52
N ALA A 66 -17.29 -21.12 19.18
CA ALA A 66 -18.56 -20.41 19.14
C ALA A 66 -19.53 -21.01 18.11
N ARG A 67 -19.04 -21.34 16.90
CA ARG A 67 -19.84 -22.00 15.86
C ARG A 67 -20.28 -23.40 16.28
N ALA A 68 -19.41 -24.18 16.93
CA ALA A 68 -19.75 -25.51 17.45
C ALA A 68 -20.86 -25.47 18.50
N ARG A 69 -21.00 -24.34 19.21
CA ARG A 69 -22.09 -24.08 20.17
C ARG A 69 -23.35 -23.47 19.53
N GLY A 70 -23.38 -23.40 18.20
CA GLY A 70 -24.55 -22.98 17.42
C GLY A 70 -24.71 -21.46 17.29
N PHE A 71 -23.63 -20.69 17.47
CA PHE A 71 -23.64 -19.26 17.16
C PHE A 71 -23.26 -18.99 15.70
N HIS A 72 -23.99 -18.08 15.08
CA HIS A 72 -23.63 -17.43 13.83
C HIS A 72 -22.81 -16.15 14.11
N PHE A 73 -22.03 -15.70 13.14
CA PHE A 73 -21.30 -14.44 13.22
C PHE A 73 -21.78 -13.49 12.14
N GLU A 74 -22.18 -12.29 12.55
CA GLU A 74 -22.39 -11.16 11.66
C GLU A 74 -21.23 -10.20 11.87
N PHE A 75 -20.46 -9.97 10.80
CA PHE A 75 -19.33 -9.05 10.83
C PHE A 75 -19.76 -7.71 10.23
N ASP A 76 -19.71 -6.67 11.05
CA ASP A 76 -19.99 -5.32 10.58
C ASP A 76 -18.87 -4.85 9.65
N ARG A 77 -19.23 -4.00 8.68
CA ARG A 77 -18.23 -3.30 7.88
C ARG A 77 -17.52 -2.29 8.76
N GLU A 78 -16.20 -2.21 8.63
CA GLU A 78 -15.40 -1.18 9.29
C GLU A 78 -15.86 0.21 8.81
N GLU A 79 -16.15 1.12 9.75
CA GLU A 79 -16.40 2.52 9.43
C GLU A 79 -15.08 3.20 9.05
N GLY A 80 -15.07 3.99 7.97
CA GLY A 80 -13.90 4.80 7.56
C GLY A 80 -13.29 4.50 6.19
N GLY A 81 -13.83 3.55 5.41
CA GLY A 81 -13.33 3.26 4.07
C GLY A 81 -12.14 2.27 4.04
N PRO A 82 -11.47 2.09 2.89
CA PRO A 82 -10.56 0.96 2.65
C PRO A 82 -9.31 0.94 3.54
N LEU A 83 -8.85 2.07 4.07
CA LEU A 83 -7.81 2.12 5.10
C LEU A 83 -8.16 3.14 6.19
N ASN A 84 -8.44 2.61 7.37
CA ASN A 84 -8.50 3.41 8.59
C ASN A 84 -7.07 3.62 9.10
N LEU A 85 -6.60 4.88 9.21
CA LEU A 85 -5.26 5.24 9.76
C LEU A 85 -4.99 4.64 11.15
N GLN A 86 -6.05 4.29 11.88
CA GLN A 86 -5.93 3.62 13.16
C GLN A 86 -5.45 2.17 13.05
N ARG A 87 -5.42 1.57 11.86
CA ARG A 87 -4.84 0.25 11.60
C ARG A 87 -3.33 0.27 11.59
N LEU A 88 -2.72 1.43 11.33
CA LEU A 88 -1.27 1.55 11.31
C LEU A 88 -0.73 1.53 12.73
N LYS A 89 0.28 0.71 12.98
CA LYS A 89 1.02 0.72 14.23
C LYS A 89 2.18 1.70 14.13
N LEU A 90 1.95 2.92 14.61
CA LEU A 90 2.92 4.01 14.52
C LEU A 90 3.34 4.49 15.91
N ASP A 91 4.56 5.01 16.00
CA ASP A 91 4.97 5.77 17.18
C ASP A 91 4.18 7.09 17.28
N PRO A 92 3.95 7.63 18.49
CA PRO A 92 3.11 8.82 18.68
C PRO A 92 3.54 10.03 17.85
N ASP A 93 4.86 10.25 17.72
CA ASP A 93 5.41 11.38 16.96
C ASP A 93 5.19 11.21 15.45
N THR A 94 5.40 9.99 14.92
CA THR A 94 5.17 9.68 13.51
C THR A 94 3.69 9.77 13.16
N ARG A 95 2.81 9.28 14.03
CA ARG A 95 1.36 9.45 13.91
C ARG A 95 0.97 10.92 13.88
N ALA A 96 1.44 11.71 14.84
CA ALA A 96 1.13 13.14 14.89
C ALA A 96 1.61 13.89 13.63
N LYS A 97 2.81 13.55 13.12
CA LYS A 97 3.31 14.09 11.84
C LYS A 97 2.43 13.72 10.67
N LEU A 98 2.05 12.44 10.54
CA LEU A 98 1.20 11.96 9.45
C LEU A 98 -0.19 12.61 9.48
N GLU A 99 -0.82 12.67 10.66
CA GLU A 99 -2.18 13.23 10.84
C GLU A 99 -2.23 14.75 10.69
N SER A 100 -1.10 15.45 10.90
CA SER A 100 -1.00 16.90 10.72
C SER A 100 -0.48 17.32 9.34
N LEU A 101 -0.12 16.36 8.48
CA LEU A 101 0.43 16.64 7.16
C LEU A 101 -0.65 17.27 6.26
N PRO A 102 -0.49 18.55 5.84
CA PRO A 102 -1.52 19.22 5.04
C PRO A 102 -1.63 18.55 3.67
N GLU A 103 -2.83 18.59 3.08
CA GLU A 103 -3.11 18.13 1.71
C GLU A 103 -2.58 16.72 1.40
N PHE A 104 -2.53 15.86 2.41
CA PHE A 104 -2.09 14.48 2.29
C PHE A 104 -3.23 13.52 2.62
N THR A 105 -3.36 12.47 1.84
CA THR A 105 -4.29 11.37 2.08
C THR A 105 -3.58 10.06 1.81
N LEU A 106 -3.79 9.09 2.71
CA LEU A 106 -3.36 7.71 2.56
C LEU A 106 -4.59 6.84 2.30
N PHE A 107 -4.65 6.21 1.13
CA PHE A 107 -5.75 5.32 0.76
C PHE A 107 -5.53 3.89 1.20
N GLU A 108 -4.29 3.41 1.11
CA GLU A 108 -3.91 2.05 1.47
C GLU A 108 -2.42 2.01 1.84
N LEU A 109 -2.08 1.19 2.83
CA LEU A 109 -0.74 0.69 3.09
C LEU A 109 -0.89 -0.80 3.44
N ALA A 110 -0.28 -1.66 2.64
CA ALA A 110 -0.46 -3.11 2.74
C ALA A 110 0.70 -3.87 2.08
N GLY A 111 0.70 -5.19 2.31
CA GLY A 111 1.63 -6.13 1.70
C GLY A 111 2.73 -6.60 2.65
N SER A 112 3.36 -7.72 2.29
CA SER A 112 4.48 -8.29 3.05
C SER A 112 5.71 -8.59 2.19
N CYS A 113 5.61 -8.45 0.86
CA CYS A 113 6.71 -8.42 -0.12
C CYS A 113 6.08 -8.35 -1.53
N PRO A 114 5.89 -7.16 -2.12
CA PRO A 114 6.31 -5.84 -1.60
C PRO A 114 5.40 -5.31 -0.48
N VAL A 115 5.92 -4.33 0.27
CA VAL A 115 5.08 -3.34 1.00
C VAL A 115 4.75 -2.23 0.02
N GLN A 116 3.48 -1.85 -0.05
CA GLN A 116 2.97 -0.84 -0.98
C GLN A 116 2.05 0.13 -0.24
N ALA A 117 2.07 1.38 -0.66
CA ALA A 117 1.10 2.36 -0.20
C ALA A 117 0.72 3.33 -1.32
N GLN A 118 -0.44 3.94 -1.23
CA GLN A 118 -0.88 4.92 -2.23
C GLN A 118 -1.81 5.96 -1.63
N GLY A 119 -1.95 7.09 -2.31
CA GLY A 119 -2.78 8.19 -1.85
C GLY A 119 -2.72 9.44 -2.71
N ILE A 120 -3.07 10.58 -2.11
CA ILE A 120 -3.01 11.91 -2.74
C ILE A 120 -2.12 12.82 -1.91
N ILE A 121 -1.32 13.64 -2.57
CA ILE A 121 -0.54 14.72 -1.98
C ILE A 121 -0.57 15.95 -2.88
N ASP A 122 -0.93 17.11 -2.34
CA ASP A 122 -0.95 18.38 -3.08
C ASP A 122 -1.77 18.29 -4.39
N GLY A 123 -2.83 17.49 -4.39
CA GLY A 123 -3.69 17.20 -5.54
C GLY A 123 -3.18 16.13 -6.51
N GLU A 124 -1.97 15.61 -6.31
CA GLU A 124 -1.34 14.60 -7.16
C GLU A 124 -1.41 13.20 -6.56
N PHE A 125 -1.58 12.19 -7.39
CA PHE A 125 -1.50 10.79 -6.95
C PHE A 125 -0.06 10.43 -6.59
N TRP A 126 0.11 9.71 -5.48
CA TRP A 126 1.38 9.14 -5.08
C TRP A 126 1.29 7.64 -4.87
N TYR A 127 2.40 6.96 -5.16
CA TYR A 127 2.56 5.53 -4.99
C TYR A 127 3.91 5.22 -4.34
N PHE A 128 3.87 4.39 -3.31
CA PHE A 128 5.03 3.90 -2.57
C PHE A 128 5.19 2.41 -2.81
N ARG A 129 6.43 1.97 -2.96
CA ARG A 129 6.78 0.55 -3.03
C ARG A 129 8.12 0.29 -2.38
N ALA A 130 8.15 -0.69 -1.49
CA ALA A 130 9.37 -1.25 -0.93
C ALA A 130 9.48 -2.74 -1.28
N ARG A 131 10.61 -3.13 -1.89
CA ARG A 131 10.87 -4.51 -2.32
C ARG A 131 12.37 -4.75 -2.43
N GLY A 132 12.81 -5.94 -2.02
CA GLY A 132 14.23 -6.28 -2.13
C GLY A 132 15.03 -5.44 -1.16
N ALA A 133 16.04 -4.74 -1.68
CA ALA A 133 16.93 -3.88 -0.90
C ALA A 133 16.66 -2.38 -1.15
N GLU A 134 15.46 -2.01 -1.59
CA GLU A 134 15.14 -0.61 -1.91
C GLU A 134 13.67 -0.27 -1.67
N TRP A 135 13.42 1.02 -1.52
CA TRP A 135 12.09 1.61 -1.54
C TRP A 135 12.06 2.82 -2.46
N ARG A 136 10.86 3.17 -2.93
CA ARG A 136 10.63 4.38 -3.71
C ARG A 136 9.24 4.97 -3.48
N LEU A 137 9.16 6.28 -3.67
CA LEU A 137 7.94 7.07 -3.76
C LEU A 137 7.89 7.72 -5.15
N GLU A 138 6.74 7.61 -5.80
CA GLU A 138 6.42 8.18 -7.11
C GLU A 138 5.25 9.16 -6.96
N ILE A 139 5.32 10.34 -7.58
CA ILE A 139 4.27 11.38 -7.52
C ILE A 139 3.91 11.89 -8.92
N GLY A 140 2.62 12.12 -9.15
CA GLY A 140 2.05 12.65 -10.41
C GLY A 140 1.58 11.59 -11.40
N GLY A 141 1.65 10.31 -11.02
CA GLY A 141 1.09 9.20 -11.79
C GLY A 141 -0.43 9.10 -11.61
N ASN A 142 -0.97 7.89 -11.76
CA ASN A 142 -2.35 7.59 -11.40
C ASN A 142 -2.50 6.14 -10.88
N GLU A 143 -3.63 5.84 -10.24
CA GLU A 143 -3.89 4.52 -9.63
C GLU A 143 -3.79 3.37 -10.63
N SER A 144 -4.17 3.61 -11.89
CA SER A 144 -4.12 2.59 -12.95
C SER A 144 -2.72 2.37 -13.55
N GLY A 145 -1.73 3.19 -13.18
CA GLY A 145 -0.38 3.19 -13.75
C GLY A 145 -0.31 3.63 -15.22
N THR A 146 -1.42 4.09 -15.80
CA THR A 146 -1.49 4.54 -17.20
C THR A 146 -0.83 5.90 -17.39
N ARG A 147 -0.76 6.72 -16.34
CA ARG A 147 0.03 7.95 -16.29
C ARG A 147 1.35 7.70 -15.57
N ALA A 148 2.45 8.20 -16.12
CA ALA A 148 3.76 8.08 -15.51
C ALA A 148 3.95 9.12 -14.40
N PRO A 149 4.77 8.83 -13.37
CA PRO A 149 5.11 9.86 -12.40
C PRO A 149 5.89 11.01 -13.05
N GLY A 150 5.61 12.21 -12.57
CA GLY A 150 6.38 13.42 -12.86
C GLY A 150 7.58 13.58 -11.93
N TRP A 151 7.54 12.94 -10.77
CA TRP A 151 8.59 12.98 -9.77
C TRP A 151 8.75 11.62 -9.09
N TRP A 152 9.98 11.27 -8.69
CA TRP A 152 10.21 10.11 -7.85
C TRP A 152 11.47 10.28 -7.00
N HIS A 153 11.49 9.55 -5.89
CA HIS A 153 12.63 9.40 -5.02
C HIS A 153 12.70 7.96 -4.54
N GLY A 154 13.91 7.42 -4.42
CA GLY A 154 14.13 6.07 -3.93
C GLY A 154 15.49 5.95 -3.28
N GLU A 155 15.60 5.02 -2.35
CA GLU A 155 16.83 4.76 -1.61
C GLU A 155 17.01 3.26 -1.39
N GLU A 156 18.29 2.86 -1.29
CA GLU A 156 18.65 1.56 -0.78
C GLU A 156 18.20 1.43 0.68
N TRP A 157 17.70 0.26 1.02
CA TRP A 157 17.35 -0.12 2.37
C TRP A 157 18.52 -0.89 2.99
N PRO A 158 19.01 -0.48 4.18
CA PRO A 158 20.15 -1.14 4.79
C PRO A 158 19.74 -2.54 5.28
N THR A 159 20.05 -3.55 4.47
CA THR A 159 19.76 -4.95 4.79
C THR A 159 20.86 -5.88 4.29
N ASP A 160 21.24 -6.85 5.12
CA ASP A 160 22.28 -7.82 4.78
C ASP A 160 21.78 -8.93 3.84
N ASP A 161 20.47 -9.16 3.79
CA ASP A 161 19.87 -10.25 3.02
C ASP A 161 19.41 -9.84 1.61
N GLY A 162 19.39 -8.55 1.31
CA GLY A 162 18.92 -7.98 0.05
C GLY A 162 17.40 -7.99 -0.14
N PHE A 163 16.62 -8.32 0.89
CA PHE A 163 15.16 -8.45 0.86
C PHE A 163 14.41 -7.65 1.93
N GLY A 164 15.13 -7.12 2.93
CA GLY A 164 14.55 -6.42 4.08
C GLY A 164 13.56 -5.28 3.77
N ALA A 165 13.70 -4.57 2.64
CA ALA A 165 12.77 -3.50 2.29
C ALA A 165 11.35 -4.02 2.05
N GLY A 166 11.23 -5.26 1.55
CA GLY A 166 9.93 -5.90 1.32
C GLY A 166 9.14 -6.21 2.59
N TYR A 167 9.77 -6.09 3.77
CA TYR A 167 9.20 -6.46 5.07
C TYR A 167 9.18 -5.29 6.06
N MET A 168 9.20 -4.04 5.56
CA MET A 168 9.06 -2.85 6.40
C MET A 168 7.82 -2.93 7.29
N THR A 169 7.98 -2.51 8.53
CA THR A 169 6.87 -2.21 9.43
C THR A 169 6.09 -0.97 8.95
N ASP A 170 4.87 -0.76 9.45
CA ASP A 170 4.10 0.46 9.19
C ASP A 170 4.92 1.71 9.51
N GLU A 171 5.65 1.69 10.63
CA GLU A 171 6.51 2.78 11.09
C GLU A 171 7.62 3.11 10.09
N GLU A 172 8.34 2.10 9.61
CA GLU A 172 9.42 2.28 8.62
C GLU A 172 8.89 2.78 7.29
N ALA A 173 7.82 2.17 6.77
CA ALA A 173 7.21 2.55 5.51
C ALA A 173 6.67 4.00 5.56
N ILE A 174 5.95 4.37 6.63
CA ILE A 174 5.48 5.75 6.81
C ILE A 174 6.65 6.72 7.02
N GLY A 175 7.71 6.33 7.72
CA GLY A 175 8.93 7.13 7.84
C GLY A 175 9.53 7.47 6.47
N CYS A 176 9.65 6.48 5.58
CA CYS A 176 10.11 6.69 4.20
C CYS A 176 9.16 7.60 3.39
N VAL A 177 7.84 7.40 3.50
CA VAL A 177 6.83 8.25 2.84
C VAL A 177 6.96 9.70 3.32
N LEU A 178 7.00 9.94 4.64
CA LEU A 178 7.13 11.29 5.20
C LEU A 178 8.42 11.97 4.74
N LYS A 179 9.55 11.24 4.72
CA LYS A 179 10.83 11.74 4.20
C LYS A 179 10.72 12.17 2.73
N ALA A 180 10.17 11.31 1.88
CA ALA A 180 10.06 11.60 0.45
C ALA A 180 9.05 12.73 0.16
N VAL A 181 7.98 12.84 0.95
CA VAL A 181 7.04 13.97 0.90
C VAL A 181 7.74 15.29 1.25
N GLU A 182 8.57 15.30 2.29
CA GLU A 182 9.34 16.49 2.65
C GLU A 182 10.29 16.91 1.52
N LEU A 183 11.00 15.95 0.91
CA LEU A 183 11.84 16.20 -0.26
C LEU A 183 11.04 16.78 -1.42
N TYR A 184 9.92 16.14 -1.80
CA TYR A 184 9.05 16.61 -2.89
C TYR A 184 8.62 18.07 -2.73
N ARG A 185 8.35 18.51 -1.50
CA ARG A 185 7.88 19.87 -1.21
C ARG A 185 8.99 20.91 -1.10
N THR A 186 10.24 20.48 -0.88
CA THR A 186 11.34 21.38 -0.52
C THR A 186 12.46 21.40 -1.54
N GLU A 187 12.61 20.35 -2.34
CA GLU A 187 13.68 20.26 -3.33
C GLU A 187 13.41 21.08 -4.60
N ASP A 188 14.48 21.48 -5.27
CA ASP A 188 14.38 21.95 -6.65
C ASP A 188 14.15 20.75 -7.56
N ARG A 189 12.94 20.69 -8.13
CA ARG A 189 12.49 19.62 -9.02
C ARG A 189 12.81 19.91 -10.50
N GLY A 190 13.58 20.96 -10.80
CA GLY A 190 13.92 21.37 -12.16
C GLY A 190 14.55 20.24 -13.00
N ARG A 191 15.25 19.28 -12.38
CA ARG A 191 15.80 18.10 -13.07
C ARG A 191 14.74 17.19 -13.73
N PHE A 192 13.48 17.29 -13.33
CA PHE A 192 12.36 16.60 -13.94
C PHE A 192 11.74 17.38 -15.11
N GLU A 193 12.16 18.61 -15.35
CA GLU A 193 11.63 19.47 -16.41
C GLU A 193 12.46 19.34 -17.71
N LYS A 194 11.75 19.26 -18.84
CA LYS A 194 12.38 19.17 -20.15
C LYS A 194 13.19 20.44 -20.42
N GLY A 195 14.48 20.27 -20.72
CA GLY A 195 15.43 21.35 -20.97
C GLY A 195 16.42 21.58 -19.84
N HIS A 196 16.21 20.98 -18.66
CA HIS A 196 17.20 20.97 -17.60
C HIS A 196 18.43 20.12 -18.01
N PRO A 197 19.67 20.52 -17.65
CA PRO A 197 20.89 19.77 -17.98
C PRO A 197 20.85 18.30 -17.52
N ASP A 198 20.23 18.05 -16.37
CA ASP A 198 20.12 16.71 -15.78
C ASP A 198 18.85 15.95 -16.20
N TYR A 199 18.05 16.48 -17.13
CA TYR A 199 16.79 15.84 -17.53
C TYR A 199 17.03 14.44 -18.14
N GLU A 200 18.01 14.31 -19.04
CA GLU A 200 18.35 13.02 -19.65
C GLU A 200 18.76 11.99 -18.59
N ARG A 201 19.69 12.38 -17.71
CA ARG A 201 20.14 11.54 -16.59
C ARG A 201 18.95 11.13 -15.72
N THR A 202 18.10 12.09 -15.36
CA THR A 202 16.94 11.84 -14.50
C THR A 202 16.02 10.81 -15.13
N MET A 203 15.63 10.95 -16.41
CA MET A 203 14.75 9.98 -17.06
C MET A 203 15.36 8.56 -17.11
N ILE A 204 16.67 8.45 -17.36
CA ILE A 204 17.37 7.16 -17.41
C ILE A 204 17.49 6.54 -16.01
N ASP A 205 17.80 7.34 -14.98
CA ASP A 205 17.78 6.90 -13.59
C ASP A 205 16.37 6.41 -13.21
N GLY A 206 15.32 7.12 -13.61
CA GLY A 206 13.94 6.70 -13.39
C GLY A 206 13.58 5.36 -14.01
N TRP A 207 14.15 5.03 -15.17
CA TRP A 207 14.02 3.69 -15.76
C TRP A 207 14.83 2.64 -15.00
N SER A 208 16.06 2.97 -14.61
CA SER A 208 16.92 2.09 -13.82
C SER A 208 16.24 1.66 -12.50
N TYR A 209 15.66 2.61 -11.77
CA TYR A 209 14.90 2.38 -10.54
C TYR A 209 13.51 1.76 -10.74
N GLY A 210 13.04 1.66 -11.99
CA GLY A 210 11.72 1.13 -12.32
C GLY A 210 10.55 2.05 -11.97
N SER A 211 10.79 3.36 -11.84
CA SER A 211 9.76 4.41 -11.79
C SER A 211 9.20 4.72 -13.18
N LEU A 212 9.98 4.45 -14.23
CA LEU A 212 9.59 4.58 -15.63
C LEU A 212 9.83 3.28 -16.39
N SER A 213 9.01 3.00 -17.39
CA SER A 213 9.31 1.97 -18.39
C SER A 213 10.28 2.51 -19.44
N LEU A 214 11.05 1.64 -20.08
CA LEU A 214 11.95 2.02 -21.18
C LEU A 214 11.19 2.76 -22.29
N ARG A 215 9.96 2.33 -22.59
CA ARG A 215 9.12 2.94 -23.62
C ARG A 215 8.83 4.42 -23.34
N ARG A 216 8.56 4.76 -22.08
CA ARG A 216 8.32 6.15 -21.66
C ARG A 216 9.60 6.98 -21.76
N VAL A 217 10.74 6.43 -21.36
CA VAL A 217 12.05 7.11 -21.52
C VAL A 217 12.37 7.36 -22.99
N VAL A 218 12.19 6.37 -23.85
CA VAL A 218 12.32 6.50 -25.32
C VAL A 218 11.46 7.63 -25.87
N LYS A 219 10.19 7.69 -25.46
CA LYS A 219 9.26 8.76 -25.89
C LYS A 219 9.70 10.14 -25.39
N ARG A 220 10.04 10.27 -24.11
CA ARG A 220 10.41 11.55 -23.47
C ARG A 220 11.72 12.13 -24.03
N LEU A 221 12.71 11.26 -24.28
CA LEU A 221 14.04 11.66 -24.75
C LEU A 221 14.16 11.69 -26.29
N GLY A 222 13.23 11.07 -27.02
CA GLY A 222 13.35 10.93 -28.47
C GLY A 222 14.53 10.06 -28.91
N LEU A 223 14.87 9.05 -28.10
CA LEU A 223 15.97 8.11 -28.34
C LEU A 223 15.42 6.72 -28.66
N SER A 224 16.18 5.88 -29.35
CA SER A 224 15.86 4.46 -29.47
C SER A 224 16.20 3.68 -28.19
N GLY A 225 15.59 2.51 -27.99
CA GLY A 225 15.92 1.63 -26.86
C GLY A 225 17.43 1.36 -26.72
N PRO A 226 18.14 0.92 -27.79
CA PRO A 226 19.59 0.75 -27.75
C PRO A 226 20.37 2.02 -27.42
N GLN A 227 19.90 3.20 -27.84
CA GLN A 227 20.55 4.46 -27.46
C GLN A 227 20.42 4.73 -25.95
N VAL A 228 19.26 4.48 -25.35
CA VAL A 228 19.06 4.63 -23.89
C VAL A 228 20.04 3.76 -23.10
N PHE A 229 20.33 2.53 -23.54
CA PHE A 229 21.32 1.66 -22.91
C PHE A 229 22.73 2.24 -22.94
N GLU A 230 23.16 2.69 -24.11
CA GLU A 230 24.51 3.25 -24.26
C GLU A 230 24.66 4.54 -23.44
N ARG A 231 23.59 5.34 -23.32
CA ARG A 231 23.55 6.49 -22.42
C ARG A 231 23.63 6.08 -20.94
N ALA A 232 22.87 5.07 -20.51
CA ALA A 232 22.93 4.57 -19.13
C ALA A 232 24.35 4.15 -18.74
N LYS A 233 25.00 3.33 -19.58
CA LYS A 233 26.39 2.91 -19.37
C LYS A 233 27.37 4.09 -19.31
N ALA A 234 27.23 5.05 -20.23
CA ALA A 234 28.10 6.23 -20.28
C ALA A 234 27.95 7.13 -19.04
N LEU A 235 26.74 7.15 -18.45
CA LEU A 235 26.42 7.91 -17.24
C LEU A 235 26.71 7.14 -15.94
N GLY A 236 27.19 5.89 -16.03
CA GLY A 236 27.41 5.02 -14.88
C GLY A 236 26.11 4.60 -14.17
N ILE A 237 24.99 4.60 -14.88
CA ILE A 237 23.67 4.20 -14.37
C ILE A 237 23.52 2.70 -14.57
N GLU A 238 23.08 1.99 -13.53
CA GLU A 238 22.82 0.56 -13.61
C GLU A 238 21.73 0.27 -14.65
N VAL A 239 21.93 -0.78 -15.45
CA VAL A 239 20.96 -1.23 -16.45
C VAL A 239 20.11 -2.33 -15.80
N PRO A 240 18.77 -2.18 -15.77
CA PRO A 240 17.91 -3.22 -15.21
C PRO A 240 18.14 -4.58 -15.86
N TYR A 241 18.05 -5.66 -15.09
CA TYR A 241 18.17 -7.01 -15.65
C TYR A 241 17.06 -7.34 -16.69
N THR A 242 15.94 -6.60 -16.66
CA THR A 242 14.83 -6.70 -17.61
C THR A 242 15.06 -5.93 -18.91
N ALA A 243 16.13 -5.17 -19.01
CA ALA A 243 16.28 -4.18 -20.06
C ALA A 243 16.21 -4.79 -21.48
N GLU A 244 16.85 -5.93 -21.74
CA GLU A 244 16.81 -6.59 -23.05
C GLU A 244 15.39 -7.02 -23.44
N LEU A 245 14.59 -7.47 -22.46
CA LEU A 245 13.19 -7.82 -22.65
C LEU A 245 12.35 -6.59 -22.99
N GLU A 246 12.62 -5.46 -22.34
CA GLU A 246 11.93 -4.21 -22.64
C GLU A 246 12.26 -3.70 -24.04
N VAL A 247 13.51 -3.79 -24.49
CA VAL A 247 13.90 -3.44 -25.88
C VAL A 247 13.14 -4.29 -26.88
N ALA A 248 13.13 -5.62 -26.68
CA ALA A 248 12.40 -6.53 -27.55
C ALA A 248 10.87 -6.31 -27.52
N ALA A 249 10.35 -5.61 -26.50
CA ALA A 249 8.94 -5.26 -26.38
C ALA A 249 8.60 -3.89 -26.98
N LEU A 250 9.57 -3.04 -27.33
CA LEU A 250 9.30 -1.70 -27.90
C LEU A 250 8.55 -1.78 -29.24
N ASP A 251 8.90 -2.75 -30.09
CA ASP A 251 8.28 -2.93 -31.42
C ASP A 251 6.93 -3.67 -31.37
N LYS A 252 6.50 -4.12 -30.19
CA LYS A 252 5.24 -4.84 -30.01
C LYS A 252 4.10 -3.86 -29.67
N PRO A 253 2.86 -4.15 -30.11
CA PRO A 253 1.69 -3.41 -29.66
C PRO A 253 1.60 -3.41 -28.12
N LEU A 254 1.12 -2.32 -27.53
CA LEU A 254 0.86 -2.30 -26.10
C LEU A 254 -0.16 -3.38 -25.74
N PRO A 255 0.03 -4.10 -24.63
CA PRO A 255 -1.05 -4.87 -24.04
C PRO A 255 -2.20 -3.91 -23.74
N ILE A 256 -3.43 -4.34 -24.01
CA ILE A 256 -4.62 -3.60 -23.61
C ILE A 256 -4.70 -3.66 -22.08
N SER A 257 -4.50 -2.52 -21.42
CA SER A 257 -4.76 -2.39 -19.98
C SER A 257 -6.26 -2.43 -19.75
N ARG A 258 -6.73 -3.22 -18.77
CA ARG A 258 -8.13 -3.26 -18.37
C ARG A 258 -8.25 -3.01 -16.89
N ALA A 259 -9.22 -2.18 -16.51
CA ALA A 259 -9.55 -1.92 -15.12
C ALA A 259 -11.00 -2.32 -14.85
N PHE A 260 -11.28 -2.74 -13.62
CA PHE A 260 -12.66 -3.01 -13.18
C PHE A 260 -13.28 -1.71 -12.71
N ASP A 261 -14.23 -1.18 -13.48
CA ASP A 261 -14.99 -0.01 -13.08
C ASP A 261 -16.05 -0.43 -12.06
N ARG A 262 -15.88 0.04 -10.81
CA ARG A 262 -16.81 -0.30 -9.72
C ARG A 262 -18.19 0.34 -9.89
N ALA A 263 -18.33 1.41 -10.67
CA ALA A 263 -19.60 2.07 -10.89
C ALA A 263 -20.48 1.28 -11.87
N SER A 264 -19.91 0.83 -12.99
CA SER A 264 -20.60 -0.01 -13.96
C SER A 264 -20.61 -1.50 -13.62
N GLY A 265 -19.63 -1.98 -12.85
CA GLY A 265 -19.42 -3.39 -12.58
C GLY A 265 -18.78 -4.15 -13.76
N GLU A 266 -18.16 -3.44 -14.70
CA GLU A 266 -17.59 -4.02 -15.92
C GLU A 266 -16.07 -3.82 -16.01
N TRP A 267 -15.41 -4.66 -16.81
CA TRP A 267 -14.01 -4.45 -17.19
C TRP A 267 -13.94 -3.49 -18.37
N ILE A 268 -13.33 -2.33 -18.17
CA ILE A 268 -13.15 -1.30 -19.20
C ILE A 268 -11.71 -1.28 -19.70
N GLU A 269 -11.52 -0.94 -20.98
CA GLU A 269 -10.20 -0.74 -21.55
C GLU A 269 -9.65 0.64 -21.15
N MET A 270 -8.42 0.66 -20.67
CA MET A 270 -7.73 1.86 -20.21
C MET A 270 -6.74 2.29 -21.29
N GLN A 271 -6.78 3.57 -21.66
CA GLN A 271 -5.77 4.15 -22.53
C GLN A 271 -4.58 4.63 -21.69
N GLU A 272 -3.37 4.54 -22.26
CA GLU A 272 -2.20 5.19 -21.66
C GLU A 272 -2.42 6.70 -21.71
N GLU A 273 -2.35 7.36 -20.56
CA GLU A 273 -2.44 8.82 -20.49
C GLU A 273 -1.10 9.40 -20.93
N GLU A 274 -1.14 10.40 -21.81
CA GLU A 274 0.06 11.12 -22.20
C GLU A 274 0.52 12.05 -21.07
N ASP A 275 1.85 12.23 -20.98
CA ASP A 275 2.49 13.22 -20.11
C ASP A 275 2.24 14.66 -20.58
#